data_AF-A0A0E0BYY6-F1
#
_entry.id   AF-A0A0E0BYY6-F1
#
_cell.length_a   1.000
_cell.length_b   1.000
_cell.length_c   1.000
_cell.angle_alpha   90.00
_cell.angle_beta   90.00
_cell.angle_gamma   90.00
#
_symmetry.space_group_name_H-M   'P 1'
#
loop_
_entity.id
_entity.type
_entity.pdbx_description
1 polymer ?
#
loop_
_entity_poly.entity_id
_entity_poly.type
_entity_poly.pdbx_seq_one_letter_code
_entity_poly.pdbx_strand_id
1 'polypeptide(L)'
;MPPGDGPPLHYGRSWPLLSANEFGSQLNKKLIDGGARTVFVSGITPMGCSSGNLVLFAGSSEADYEPDTGCLRSLNLLSMEHNRQLHHALAQLGGANPGARIIYGDFYTPLVELAATPRRFGIDGEEGALGACCSSSGGRYNFEFNMSAQCGMAGVTVCGDPSAYVNWDGVHLTETVYHHVADGWLSGPYVNPPLHSSSCSRR
;
A
#
# COMPACT_ATOMS: atom_id res chain seq x y z
N MET A 1 -23.17 -11.41 8.82
CA MET A 1 -23.57 -10.72 7.58
C MET A 1 -23.25 -11.65 6.43
N PRO A 2 -24.13 -11.83 5.44
CA PRO A 2 -23.75 -12.50 4.20
C PRO A 2 -22.65 -11.70 3.49
N PRO A 3 -21.68 -12.35 2.85
CA PRO A 3 -20.67 -11.66 2.03
C PRO A 3 -21.37 -11.06 0.81
N GLY A 4 -21.36 -9.73 0.68
CA GLY A 4 -21.92 -9.02 -0.48
C GLY A 4 -22.76 -7.77 -0.18
N ASP A 5 -23.27 -7.61 1.04
CA ASP A 5 -24.16 -6.50 1.39
C ASP A 5 -23.43 -5.34 2.10
N GLY A 6 -22.21 -5.03 1.67
CA GLY A 6 -21.54 -3.80 2.07
C GLY A 6 -22.18 -2.60 1.34
N PRO A 7 -22.55 -1.51 2.03
CA PRO A 7 -23.06 -0.32 1.34
C PRO A 7 -22.02 0.15 0.30
N PRO A 8 -22.45 0.65 -0.87
CA PRO A 8 -21.52 1.26 -1.80
C PRO A 8 -20.78 2.37 -1.07
N LEU A 9 -19.44 2.34 -1.13
CA LEU A 9 -18.63 3.44 -0.60
C LEU A 9 -18.91 4.67 -1.46
N HIS A 10 -19.96 5.42 -1.12
CA HIS A 10 -20.29 6.71 -1.71
C HIS A 10 -19.31 7.76 -1.20
N TYR A 11 -18.02 7.63 -1.52
CA TYR A 11 -17.08 8.73 -1.40
C TYR A 11 -17.37 9.71 -2.52
N GLY A 12 -18.00 10.83 -2.19
CA GLY A 12 -18.10 11.96 -3.12
C GLY A 12 -16.70 12.33 -3.61
N ARG A 13 -16.55 12.65 -4.90
CA ARG A 13 -15.24 12.95 -5.55
C ARG A 13 -14.41 14.02 -4.81
N SER A 14 -15.04 14.85 -3.99
CA SER A 14 -14.42 15.90 -3.19
C SER A 14 -13.85 15.43 -1.85
N TRP A 15 -14.29 14.29 -1.30
CA TRP A 15 -13.91 13.87 0.06
C TRP A 15 -12.42 13.53 0.19
N PRO A 16 -11.83 12.76 -0.75
CA PRO A 16 -10.40 12.52 -0.70
C PRO A 16 -9.59 13.82 -0.91
N LEU A 17 -10.15 14.83 -1.61
CA LEU A 17 -9.42 16.07 -1.96
C LEU A 17 -9.32 16.96 -0.73
N LEU A 18 -10.42 17.04 0.01
CA LEU A 18 -10.48 17.75 1.27
C LEU A 18 -9.54 17.10 2.30
N SER A 19 -9.47 15.77 2.35
CA SER A 19 -8.55 15.08 3.26
C SER A 19 -7.08 15.26 2.87
N ALA A 20 -6.75 15.24 1.57
CA ALA A 20 -5.38 15.50 1.10
C ALA A 20 -4.93 16.94 1.38
N ASN A 21 -5.81 17.93 1.18
CA ASN A 21 -5.51 19.33 1.48
C ASN A 21 -5.39 19.59 2.99
N GLU A 22 -6.28 19.01 3.81
CA GLU A 22 -6.16 19.08 5.26
C GLU A 22 -4.86 18.44 5.73
N PHE A 23 -4.50 17.28 5.18
CA PHE A 23 -3.23 16.62 5.47
C PHE A 23 -2.03 17.52 5.10
N GLY A 24 -2.04 18.15 3.92
CA GLY A 24 -1.01 19.11 3.52
C GLY A 24 -0.90 20.31 4.47
N SER A 25 -2.03 20.85 4.94
CA SER A 25 -2.08 21.94 5.93
C SER A 25 -1.44 21.52 7.26
N GLN A 26 -1.75 20.31 7.75
CA GLN A 26 -1.16 19.77 8.98
C GLN A 26 0.35 19.50 8.83
N LEU A 27 0.79 19.00 7.67
CA LEU A 27 2.22 18.83 7.35
C LEU A 27 2.94 20.18 7.41
N ASN A 28 2.37 21.22 6.81
CA ASN A 28 2.95 22.56 6.86
C ASN A 28 3.13 23.03 8.30
N LYS A 29 2.02 23.06 9.05
CA LYS A 29 1.96 23.64 10.39
C LYS A 29 2.83 22.90 11.40
N LYS A 30 2.88 21.57 11.33
CA LYS A 30 3.55 20.74 12.35
C LYS A 30 4.99 20.43 12.00
N LEU A 31 5.31 20.25 10.73
CA LEU A 31 6.66 19.85 10.31
C LEU A 31 7.43 21.02 9.74
N ILE A 32 6.91 21.68 8.70
CA ILE A 32 7.67 22.71 7.97
C ILE A 32 7.84 23.98 8.84
N ASP A 33 6.75 24.50 9.41
CA ASP A 33 6.80 25.63 10.36
C ASP A 33 7.56 25.25 11.64
N GLY A 34 7.59 23.96 11.97
CA GLY A 34 8.40 23.38 13.04
C GLY A 34 9.90 23.25 12.73
N GLY A 35 10.33 23.62 11.52
CA GLY A 35 11.74 23.65 11.10
C GLY A 35 12.19 22.47 10.24
N ALA A 36 11.33 21.53 9.90
CA ALA A 36 11.67 20.42 9.01
C ALA A 36 12.04 20.96 7.62
N ARG A 37 13.23 20.59 7.14
CA ARG A 37 13.74 20.99 5.81
C ARG A 37 13.58 19.92 4.75
N THR A 38 13.32 18.68 5.16
CA THR A 38 13.03 17.57 4.25
C THR A 38 11.89 16.77 4.85
N VAL A 39 10.84 16.57 4.06
CA VAL A 39 9.64 15.83 4.46
C VAL A 39 9.39 14.77 3.40
N PHE A 40 9.47 13.51 3.81
CA PHE A 40 9.09 12.38 2.98
C PHE A 40 7.65 11.95 3.33
N VAL A 41 6.84 11.75 2.30
CA VAL A 41 5.44 11.33 2.44
C VAL A 41 5.19 10.19 1.47
N SER A 42 4.89 9.01 2.00
CA SER A 42 4.46 7.88 1.18
C SER A 42 3.01 8.04 0.73
N GLY A 43 2.70 7.55 -0.46
CA GLY A 43 1.32 7.17 -0.82
C GLY A 43 0.82 5.97 -0.01
N ILE A 44 -0.39 5.54 -0.31
CA ILE A 44 -0.99 4.32 0.22
C ILE A 44 -0.84 3.16 -0.76
N THR A 45 -0.87 1.94 -0.23
CA THR A 45 -0.73 0.67 -0.96
C THR A 45 -1.97 0.37 -1.83
N PRO A 46 -1.90 -0.59 -2.79
CA PRO A 46 -3.08 -1.06 -3.51
C PRO A 46 -3.96 -1.86 -2.54
N MET A 47 -4.95 -1.20 -1.94
CA MET A 47 -5.80 -1.80 -0.90
C MET A 47 -6.50 -3.06 -1.40
N GLY A 48 -6.83 -3.14 -2.69
CA GLY A 48 -7.49 -4.30 -3.28
C GLY A 48 -6.63 -5.56 -3.35
N CYS A 49 -5.31 -5.47 -3.12
CA CYS A 49 -4.39 -6.60 -3.15
C CYS A 49 -4.08 -7.17 -1.75
N SER A 50 -4.61 -6.57 -0.68
CA SER A 50 -4.46 -7.11 0.68
C SER A 50 -5.38 -8.32 0.85
N SER A 51 -4.86 -9.43 1.38
CA SER A 51 -5.65 -10.67 1.59
C SER A 51 -6.87 -10.41 2.47
N GLY A 52 -6.73 -9.56 3.49
CA GLY A 52 -7.83 -9.17 4.37
C GLY A 52 -8.95 -8.45 3.63
N ASN A 53 -8.61 -7.50 2.76
CA ASN A 53 -9.60 -6.81 1.95
C ASN A 53 -10.25 -7.73 0.92
N LEU A 54 -9.48 -8.62 0.30
CA LEU A 54 -10.00 -9.62 -0.64
C LEU A 54 -11.04 -10.54 0.01
N VAL A 55 -10.89 -10.88 1.29
CA VAL A 55 -11.85 -11.69 2.04
C VAL A 55 -13.03 -10.84 2.54
N LEU A 56 -12.78 -9.67 3.12
CA LEU A 56 -13.82 -8.82 3.72
C LEU A 56 -14.74 -8.15 2.70
N PHE A 57 -14.18 -7.78 1.55
CA PHE A 57 -14.88 -7.05 0.48
C PHE A 57 -14.96 -7.89 -0.80
N ALA A 58 -14.99 -9.22 -0.65
CA ALA A 58 -15.07 -10.14 -1.76
C ALA A 58 -16.22 -9.75 -2.71
N GLY A 59 -15.85 -9.49 -3.97
CA GLY A 59 -16.81 -9.26 -5.04
C GLY A 59 -17.69 -10.48 -5.30
N SER A 60 -18.89 -10.22 -5.82
CA SER A 60 -19.84 -11.27 -6.23
C SER A 60 -19.65 -11.71 -7.68
N SER A 61 -18.82 -10.99 -8.44
CA SER A 61 -18.54 -11.23 -9.85
C SER A 61 -17.03 -11.18 -10.12
N GLU A 62 -16.56 -11.98 -11.08
CA GLU A 62 -15.19 -11.88 -11.62
C GLU A 62 -14.86 -10.46 -12.11
N ALA A 63 -15.86 -9.69 -12.55
CA ALA A 63 -15.68 -8.31 -13.01
C ALA A 63 -15.25 -7.33 -11.90
N ASP A 64 -15.42 -7.70 -10.63
CA ASP A 64 -15.02 -6.90 -9.46
C ASP A 64 -13.49 -6.95 -9.25
N TYR A 65 -12.82 -7.90 -9.89
CA TYR A 65 -11.39 -8.12 -9.77
C TYR A 65 -10.64 -7.64 -11.03
N GLU A 66 -9.38 -7.28 -10.84
CA GLU A 66 -8.46 -6.96 -11.92
C GLU A 66 -7.97 -8.27 -12.56
N PRO A 67 -8.03 -8.40 -13.90
CA PRO A 67 -7.70 -9.66 -14.58
C PRO A 67 -6.23 -10.05 -14.43
N ASP A 68 -5.33 -9.07 -14.32
CA ASP A 68 -3.88 -9.32 -14.30
C ASP A 68 -3.33 -9.63 -12.89
N THR A 69 -4.02 -9.17 -11.85
CA THR A 69 -3.53 -9.21 -10.46
C THR A 69 -4.44 -10.00 -9.53
N GLY A 70 -5.73 -10.16 -9.87
CA GLY A 70 -6.75 -10.70 -8.98
C GLY A 70 -7.15 -9.74 -7.85
N CYS A 71 -6.67 -8.48 -7.86
CA CYS A 71 -6.98 -7.50 -6.81
C CYS A 71 -8.38 -6.89 -6.99
N LEU A 72 -9.00 -6.43 -5.91
CA LEU A 72 -10.29 -5.72 -5.96
C LEU A 72 -10.16 -4.36 -6.66
N ARG A 73 -10.82 -4.21 -7.81
CA ARG A 73 -10.72 -3.02 -8.66
C ARG A 73 -11.17 -1.75 -7.95
N SER A 74 -12.28 -1.82 -7.23
CA SER A 74 -12.88 -0.65 -6.56
C SER A 74 -11.96 -0.06 -5.48
N LEU A 75 -11.31 -0.92 -4.69
CA LEU A 75 -10.37 -0.50 -3.64
C LEU A 75 -9.06 0.02 -4.23
N ASN A 76 -8.57 -0.60 -5.31
CA ASN A 76 -7.40 -0.10 -6.02
C ASN A 76 -7.65 1.27 -6.66
N LEU A 77 -8.83 1.50 -7.27
CA LEU A 77 -9.22 2.81 -7.78
C LEU A 77 -9.28 3.87 -6.67
N LEU A 78 -9.75 3.50 -5.47
CA LEU A 78 -9.74 4.39 -4.31
C LEU A 78 -8.30 4.73 -3.87
N SER A 79 -7.40 3.74 -3.82
CA SER A 79 -5.97 3.97 -3.55
C SER A 79 -5.32 4.90 -4.56
N MET A 80 -5.56 4.66 -5.86
CA MET A 80 -5.02 5.48 -6.94
C MET A 80 -5.51 6.93 -6.85
N GLU A 81 -6.81 7.12 -6.60
CA GLU A 81 -7.37 8.47 -6.50
C GLU A 81 -6.85 9.21 -5.27
N HIS A 82 -6.73 8.54 -4.12
CA HIS A 82 -6.09 9.11 -2.94
C HIS A 82 -4.64 9.56 -3.24
N ASN A 83 -3.84 8.67 -3.84
CA ASN A 83 -2.44 8.95 -4.17
C ASN A 83 -2.28 10.10 -5.16
N ARG A 84 -3.14 10.18 -6.17
CA ARG A 84 -3.18 11.28 -7.15
C ARG A 84 -3.38 12.62 -6.47
N GLN A 85 -4.31 12.67 -5.52
CA GLN A 85 -4.66 13.90 -4.83
C GLN A 85 -3.63 14.29 -3.77
N LEU A 86 -3.08 13.31 -3.05
CA LEU A 86 -1.94 13.51 -2.17
C LEU A 86 -0.76 14.12 -2.93
N HIS A 87 -0.40 13.55 -4.08
CA HIS A 87 0.68 14.07 -4.93
C HIS A 87 0.43 15.54 -5.33
N HIS A 88 -0.81 15.89 -5.70
CA HIS A 88 -1.17 17.27 -6.01
C HIS A 88 -1.06 18.21 -4.79
N ALA A 89 -1.55 17.79 -3.63
CA ALA A 89 -1.45 18.58 -2.39
C ALA A 89 0.02 18.79 -1.98
N LEU A 90 0.87 17.77 -2.10
CA LEU A 90 2.30 17.88 -1.82
C LEU A 90 3.02 18.82 -2.79
N ALA A 91 2.64 18.82 -4.08
CA ALA A 91 3.18 19.77 -5.06
C ALA A 91 2.81 21.23 -4.72
N GLN A 92 1.56 21.48 -4.33
CA GLN A 92 1.14 22.80 -3.86
C GLN A 92 1.88 23.23 -2.60
N LEU A 93 2.03 22.31 -1.64
CA LEU A 93 2.76 22.55 -0.41
C LEU A 93 4.24 22.87 -0.67
N GLY A 94 4.87 22.19 -1.64
CA GLY A 94 6.23 22.46 -2.07
C GLY A 94 6.38 23.83 -2.72
N GLY A 95 5.41 24.23 -3.55
CA GLY A 95 5.37 25.57 -4.14
C GLY A 95 5.22 26.69 -3.11
N ALA A 96 4.45 26.45 -2.03
CA ALA A 96 4.30 27.39 -0.92
C ALA A 96 5.54 27.46 -0.01
N ASN A 97 6.39 26.43 -0.02
CA ASN A 97 7.53 26.29 0.88
C ASN A 97 8.83 25.98 0.12
N PRO A 98 9.38 26.94 -0.66
CA PRO A 98 10.57 26.69 -1.48
C PRO A 98 11.83 26.33 -0.65
N GLY A 99 11.84 26.61 0.65
CA GLY A 99 12.91 26.23 1.58
C GLY A 99 12.75 24.83 2.20
N ALA A 100 11.73 24.07 1.83
CA ALA A 100 11.49 22.70 2.27
C ALA A 100 11.49 21.75 1.07
N ARG A 101 12.22 20.64 1.20
CA ARG A 101 12.23 19.57 0.21
C ARG A 101 11.13 18.57 0.55
N ILE A 102 10.09 18.52 -0.27
CA ILE A 102 8.97 17.58 -0.09
C ILE A 102 9.14 16.44 -1.10
N ILE A 103 9.18 15.21 -0.61
CA ILE A 103 9.39 14.00 -1.41
C ILE A 103 8.14 13.12 -1.30
N TYR A 104 7.62 12.73 -2.45
CA TYR A 104 6.60 11.70 -2.56
C TYR A 104 7.24 10.33 -2.74
N GLY A 105 6.87 9.36 -1.90
CA GLY A 105 7.21 7.95 -2.06
C GLY A 105 6.04 7.17 -2.65
N ASP A 106 6.21 6.62 -3.83
CA ASP A 106 5.23 5.73 -4.45
C ASP A 106 5.24 4.39 -3.73
N PHE A 107 4.18 4.11 -2.97
CA PHE A 107 3.98 2.84 -2.29
C PHE A 107 3.06 1.89 -3.07
N TYR A 108 2.45 2.38 -4.15
CA TYR A 108 1.41 1.66 -4.87
C TYR A 108 1.99 0.80 -5.99
N THR A 109 2.78 1.43 -6.87
CA THR A 109 3.34 0.80 -8.07
C THR A 109 4.15 -0.47 -7.78
N PRO A 110 5.13 -0.49 -6.84
CA PRO A 110 5.90 -1.71 -6.58
C PRO A 110 5.03 -2.91 -6.19
N LEU A 111 3.95 -2.65 -5.46
CA LEU A 111 3.06 -3.71 -4.97
C LEU A 111 2.12 -4.24 -6.06
N VAL A 112 1.70 -3.38 -7.01
CA VAL A 112 0.97 -3.83 -8.19
C VAL A 112 1.87 -4.65 -9.13
N GLU A 113 3.12 -4.24 -9.31
CA GLU A 113 4.11 -5.01 -10.10
C GLU A 113 4.39 -6.39 -9.50
N LEU A 114 4.54 -6.45 -8.17
CA LEU A 114 4.63 -7.69 -7.39
C LEU A 114 3.38 -8.56 -7.57
N ALA A 115 2.19 -7.98 -7.48
CA ALA A 115 0.93 -8.72 -7.65
C ALA A 115 0.77 -9.29 -9.07
N ALA A 116 1.14 -8.53 -10.09
CA ALA A 116 1.03 -8.96 -11.49
C ALA A 116 2.07 -10.02 -11.87
N THR A 117 3.28 -9.98 -11.28
CA THR A 117 4.39 -10.86 -11.67
C THR A 117 5.20 -11.44 -10.49
N PRO A 118 4.55 -12.09 -9.51
CA PRO A 118 5.17 -12.45 -8.22
C PRO A 118 6.46 -13.28 -8.37
N ARG A 119 6.47 -14.25 -9.29
CA ARG A 119 7.63 -15.12 -9.52
C ARG A 119 8.89 -14.37 -9.96
N ARG A 120 8.78 -13.18 -10.56
CA ARG A 120 9.94 -12.35 -10.91
C ARG A 120 10.67 -11.80 -9.69
N PHE A 121 9.97 -11.72 -8.56
CA PHE A 121 10.48 -11.19 -7.31
C PHE A 121 10.78 -12.31 -6.29
N GLY A 122 10.78 -13.57 -6.72
CA GLY A 122 10.96 -14.72 -5.83
C GLY A 122 9.75 -15.02 -4.95
N ILE A 123 8.58 -14.44 -5.25
CA ILE A 123 7.32 -14.74 -4.55
C ILE A 123 6.70 -15.96 -5.23
N ASP A 124 6.71 -17.09 -4.54
CA ASP A 124 6.19 -18.38 -5.01
C ASP A 124 5.32 -19.11 -3.97
N GLY A 125 4.86 -18.39 -2.95
CA GLY A 125 3.95 -18.89 -1.92
C GLY A 125 2.63 -19.43 -2.45
N GLU A 126 1.97 -20.24 -1.63
CA GLU A 126 0.63 -20.74 -1.89
C GLU A 126 -0.35 -19.55 -2.08
N GLU A 127 -1.30 -19.68 -3.01
CA GLU A 127 -2.21 -18.57 -3.43
C GLU A 127 -1.50 -17.36 -4.09
N GLY A 128 -0.23 -17.53 -4.50
CA GLY A 128 0.53 -16.52 -5.24
C GLY A 128 0.78 -15.23 -4.44
N ALA A 129 0.72 -14.08 -5.10
CA ALA A 129 0.95 -12.78 -4.44
C ALA A 129 -0.14 -12.40 -3.42
N LEU A 130 -1.30 -13.05 -3.46
CA LEU A 130 -2.47 -12.63 -2.68
C LEU A 130 -2.62 -13.41 -1.38
N GLY A 131 -1.89 -14.52 -1.20
CA GLY A 131 -1.88 -15.30 0.03
C GLY A 131 -1.25 -14.57 1.22
N ALA A 132 -1.78 -14.78 2.42
CA ALA A 132 -1.14 -14.35 3.67
C ALA A 132 -0.25 -15.47 4.25
N CYS A 133 0.92 -15.12 4.80
CA CYS A 133 1.82 -16.09 5.41
C CYS A 133 1.41 -16.48 6.85
N CYS A 134 0.95 -15.52 7.65
CA CYS A 134 0.58 -15.68 9.05
C CYS A 134 -0.93 -15.53 9.22
N SER A 135 -1.66 -16.63 9.15
CA SER A 135 -3.11 -16.65 9.34
C SER A 135 -3.61 -18.00 9.82
N SER A 136 -4.83 -18.03 10.35
CA SER A 136 -5.53 -19.28 10.62
C SER A 136 -5.80 -19.99 9.30
N SER A 137 -5.18 -21.15 9.12
CA SER A 137 -5.31 -21.98 7.92
C SER A 137 -6.77 -22.35 7.62
N GLY A 138 -7.23 -22.09 6.39
CA GLY A 138 -8.50 -22.66 5.89
C GLY A 138 -9.36 -21.78 4.96
N GLY A 139 -9.05 -20.49 4.81
CA GLY A 139 -9.80 -19.56 3.95
C GLY A 139 -9.19 -19.32 2.56
N ARG A 140 -9.94 -18.65 1.66
CA ARG A 140 -9.35 -18.12 0.41
C ARG A 140 -8.20 -17.16 0.75
N TYR A 141 -7.15 -17.17 -0.07
CA TYR A 141 -5.95 -16.36 0.15
C TYR A 141 -5.23 -16.65 1.49
N ASN A 142 -5.44 -17.83 2.05
CA ASN A 142 -4.95 -18.22 3.38
C ASN A 142 -5.27 -17.13 4.44
N PHE A 143 -6.48 -16.57 4.41
CA PHE A 143 -6.89 -15.55 5.37
C PHE A 143 -8.32 -15.76 5.85
N GLU A 144 -8.52 -15.60 7.16
CA GLU A 144 -9.84 -15.51 7.79
C GLU A 144 -9.86 -14.33 8.76
N PHE A 145 -10.88 -13.46 8.64
CA PHE A 145 -11.02 -12.34 9.55
C PHE A 145 -11.58 -12.82 10.89
N ASN A 146 -10.68 -13.10 11.84
CA ASN A 146 -11.05 -13.52 13.18
C ASN A 146 -10.22 -12.75 14.22
N MET A 147 -10.88 -11.88 14.98
CA MET A 147 -10.22 -11.09 16.01
C MET A 147 -9.60 -11.93 17.14
N SER A 148 -10.03 -13.18 17.30
CA SER A 148 -9.49 -14.14 18.27
C SER A 148 -8.41 -15.07 17.68
N ALA A 149 -8.09 -14.94 16.39
CA ALA A 149 -7.07 -15.73 15.69
C ALA A 149 -6.23 -14.86 14.72
N GLN A 150 -5.69 -13.75 15.23
CA GLN A 150 -4.73 -12.90 14.52
C GLN A 150 -3.31 -13.45 14.65
N CYS A 151 -2.42 -13.03 13.76
CA CYS A 151 -1.01 -13.42 13.78
C CYS A 151 -0.38 -13.27 15.18
N GLY A 152 0.30 -14.32 15.64
CA GLY A 152 0.90 -14.39 16.98
C GLY A 152 -0.02 -14.92 18.08
N MET A 153 -1.31 -15.15 17.81
CA MET A 153 -2.21 -15.83 18.76
C MET A 153 -2.17 -17.36 18.66
N ALA A 154 -2.60 -18.02 19.74
CA ALA A 154 -2.67 -19.48 19.80
C ALA A 154 -3.59 -20.05 18.71
N GLY A 155 -3.13 -21.09 18.01
CA GLY A 155 -3.87 -21.72 16.92
C GLY A 155 -3.67 -21.08 15.54
N VAL A 156 -2.88 -20.00 15.44
CA VAL A 156 -2.50 -19.40 14.15
C VAL A 156 -1.18 -19.98 13.68
N THR A 157 -1.12 -20.36 12.39
CA THR A 157 0.08 -20.92 11.76
C THR A 157 0.81 -19.87 10.95
N VAL A 158 2.12 -20.05 10.82
CA VAL A 158 2.97 -19.26 9.93
C VAL A 158 3.42 -20.18 8.79
N CYS A 159 3.47 -19.64 7.58
CA CYS A 159 4.01 -20.33 6.41
C CYS A 159 5.47 -20.75 6.61
N GLY A 160 5.94 -21.74 5.85
CA GLY A 160 7.31 -22.26 6.00
C GLY A 160 8.40 -21.27 5.56
N ASP A 161 8.11 -20.43 4.58
CA ASP A 161 9.02 -19.40 4.07
C ASP A 161 8.29 -18.07 3.86
N PRO A 162 8.41 -17.11 4.80
CA PRO A 162 7.82 -15.79 4.67
C PRO A 162 8.30 -14.98 3.47
N SER A 163 9.49 -15.27 2.93
CA SER A 163 10.04 -14.54 1.79
C SER A 163 9.33 -14.85 0.47
N ALA A 164 8.61 -15.97 0.43
CA ALA A 164 7.80 -16.41 -0.70
C ALA A 164 6.42 -15.70 -0.78
N TYR A 165 6.05 -14.85 0.19
CA TYR A 165 4.73 -14.23 0.28
C TYR A 165 4.82 -12.70 0.26
N VAL A 166 3.76 -12.05 -0.24
CA VAL A 166 3.64 -10.57 -0.19
C VAL A 166 2.96 -10.11 1.10
N ASN A 167 1.85 -10.74 1.48
CA ASN A 167 1.09 -10.39 2.67
C ASN A 167 1.58 -11.21 3.87
N TRP A 168 1.82 -10.54 4.99
CA TRP A 168 2.16 -11.19 6.25
C TRP A 168 0.90 -11.68 6.95
N ASP A 169 0.00 -10.79 7.38
CA ASP A 169 -1.13 -11.11 8.25
C ASP A 169 -2.49 -10.70 7.65
N GLY A 170 -2.52 -10.47 6.34
CA GLY A 170 -3.70 -10.01 5.60
C GLY A 170 -3.82 -8.50 5.51
N VAL A 171 -3.04 -7.70 6.24
CA VAL A 171 -3.00 -6.24 6.10
C VAL A 171 -1.57 -5.74 5.86
N HIS A 172 -0.60 -6.31 6.59
CA HIS A 172 0.80 -5.92 6.51
C HIS A 172 1.57 -6.74 5.47
N LEU A 173 2.69 -6.18 5.01
CA LEU A 173 3.56 -6.83 4.04
C LEU A 173 4.62 -7.69 4.76
N THR A 174 5.20 -8.64 4.05
CA THR A 174 6.36 -9.39 4.53
C THR A 174 7.61 -8.52 4.53
N GLU A 175 8.63 -8.94 5.30
CA GLU A 175 9.93 -8.26 5.35
C GLU A 175 10.55 -8.11 3.95
N THR A 176 10.51 -9.18 3.13
CA THR A 176 11.04 -9.18 1.76
C THR A 176 10.40 -8.08 0.91
N VAL A 177 9.08 -7.89 1.03
CA VAL A 177 8.39 -6.85 0.27
C VAL A 177 8.67 -5.47 0.82
N TYR A 178 8.74 -5.29 2.14
CA TYR A 178 9.17 -4.02 2.72
C TYR A 178 10.59 -3.64 2.28
N HIS A 179 11.51 -4.62 2.21
CA HIS A 179 12.87 -4.40 1.71
C HIS A 179 12.86 -3.95 0.25
N HIS A 180 12.09 -4.62 -0.61
CA HIS A 180 11.95 -4.24 -2.02
C HIS A 180 11.44 -2.81 -2.20
N VAL A 181 10.40 -2.43 -1.45
CA VAL A 181 9.85 -1.06 -1.49
C VAL A 181 10.86 -0.05 -0.96
N ALA A 182 11.52 -0.34 0.17
CA ALA A 182 12.51 0.55 0.77
C ALA A 182 13.71 0.77 -0.17
N ASP A 183 14.21 -0.28 -0.82
CA ASP A 183 15.27 -0.18 -1.82
C ASP A 183 14.86 0.73 -2.98
N GLY A 184 13.63 0.57 -3.48
CA GLY A 184 13.11 1.39 -4.56
C GLY A 184 12.82 2.84 -4.14
N TRP A 185 12.59 3.12 -2.85
CA TRP A 185 12.54 4.49 -2.34
C TRP A 185 13.93 5.10 -2.20
N LEU A 186 14.90 4.36 -1.65
CA LEU A 186 16.24 4.87 -1.41
C LEU A 186 17.00 5.06 -2.74
N SER A 187 16.95 4.06 -3.61
CA SER A 187 17.75 3.99 -4.83
C SER A 187 16.97 4.33 -6.10
N GLY A 188 15.66 4.53 -5.99
CA GLY A 188 14.74 4.69 -7.14
C GLY A 188 14.20 3.33 -7.64
N PRO A 189 13.11 3.32 -8.42
CA PRO A 189 12.49 4.49 -9.06
C PRO A 189 11.28 5.07 -8.30
N TYR A 190 10.92 4.54 -7.14
CA TYR A 190 9.62 4.81 -6.51
C TYR A 190 9.58 6.09 -5.64
N VAL A 191 10.41 7.09 -5.94
CA VAL A 191 10.42 8.38 -5.22
C VAL A 191 10.57 9.55 -6.17
N ASN A 192 9.84 10.63 -5.89
CA ASN A 192 9.93 11.87 -6.62
C ASN A 192 9.90 13.10 -5.69
N PRO A 193 10.92 13.97 -5.72
CA PRO A 193 12.22 13.78 -6.37
C PRO A 193 13.05 12.66 -5.70
N PRO A 194 14.12 12.14 -6.35
CA PRO A 194 14.96 11.09 -5.76
C PRO A 194 15.49 11.43 -4.35
N LEU A 195 15.58 10.42 -3.48
CA LEU A 195 16.07 10.58 -2.11
C LEU A 195 17.55 10.99 -2.08
N HIS A 196 18.39 10.26 -2.81
CA HIS A 196 19.78 10.64 -3.03
C HIS A 196 19.87 11.54 -4.27
N SER A 197 20.35 12.77 -4.08
CA SER A 197 20.77 13.57 -5.24
C SER A 197 22.01 12.92 -5.86
N SER A 198 22.09 12.81 -7.18
CA SER A 198 23.25 12.31 -7.94
C SER A 198 24.53 13.15 -7.77
N SER A 199 24.57 14.07 -6.80
CA SER A 199 25.72 14.92 -6.48
C SER A 199 26.77 14.25 -5.59
N CYS A 200 26.54 13.02 -5.10
CA CYS A 200 27.57 12.24 -4.44
C CYS A 200 28.46 11.54 -5.47
N SER A 201 29.28 12.30 -6.20
CA SER A 201 30.49 11.75 -6.82
C SER A 201 31.34 11.19 -5.68
N ARG A 202 31.47 9.86 -5.62
CA ARG A 202 32.38 9.15 -4.70
C ARG A 202 33.73 9.84 -4.75
N ARG A 203 34.15 10.44 -3.62
CA ARG A 203 35.55 10.82 -3.42
C ARG A 203 36.37 9.59 -3.08
#